data_AF-A0A9D6YL78-F1
#
_entry.id   AF-A0A9D6YL78-F1
#
_cell.length_a   1.000
_cell.length_b   1.000
_cell.length_c   1.000
_cell.angle_alpha   90.00
_cell.angle_beta   90.00
_cell.angle_gamma   90.00
#
_symmetry.space_group_name_H-M   'P 1'
#
loop_
_entity.id
_entity.type
_entity.pdbx_description
1 polymer ?
#
loop_
_entity_poly.entity_id
_entity_poly.type
_entity_poly.pdbx_seq_one_letter_code
_entity_poly.pdbx_strand_id
1 'polypeptide(L)' 'MPAISQFYGIVIYMYFKEHNPPHFHAKYGEYEILIKKK' A
#
# COMPACT_ATOMS: atom_id res chain seq x y z
N MET A 1 3.89 -7.21 -4.87
CA MET A 1 2.53 -6.73 -4.53
C MET A 1 1.82 -6.23 -5.78
N PRO A 2 0.51 -6.44 -5.95
CA PRO A 2 -0.28 -5.72 -6.93
C PRO A 2 -0.60 -4.29 -6.47
N ALA A 3 -0.56 -3.34 -7.39
CA ALA A 3 -1.25 -2.06 -7.23
C ALA A 3 -2.75 -2.29 -7.41
N ILE A 4 -3.56 -1.81 -6.47
CA ILE A 4 -5.01 -2.07 -6.42
C ILE A 4 -5.86 -0.82 -6.67
N SER A 5 -5.28 0.37 -6.52
CA SER A 5 -5.94 1.65 -6.81
C SER A 5 -4.88 2.73 -7.05
N GLN A 6 -5.24 3.75 -7.84
CA GLN A 6 -4.39 4.91 -8.09
C GLN A 6 -5.24 6.18 -8.26
N PHE A 7 -4.87 7.25 -7.56
CA PHE A 7 -5.53 8.56 -7.66
C PHE A 7 -4.61 9.67 -7.15
N TYR A 8 -4.69 10.88 -7.74
CA TYR A 8 -3.88 12.04 -7.35
C TYR A 8 -2.36 11.77 -7.22
N GLY A 9 -1.82 10.83 -8.02
CA GLY A 9 -0.40 10.42 -7.94
C GLY A 9 -0.06 9.46 -6.79
N ILE A 10 -1.05 9.07 -5.98
CA ILE A 10 -0.93 8.08 -4.91
C ILE A 10 -1.25 6.70 -5.48
N VAL A 11 -0.38 5.72 -5.24
CA VAL A 11 -0.61 4.31 -5.59
C VAL A 11 -0.82 3.50 -4.33
N ILE A 12 -1.91 2.74 -4.28
CA ILE A 12 -2.23 1.84 -3.17
C ILE A 12 -1.83 0.41 -3.54
N TYR A 13 -1.04 -0.22 -2.70
CA TYR A 13 -0.59 -1.61 -2.85
C TYR A 13 -1.16 -2.50 -1.76
N MET A 14 -1.42 -3.77 -2.10
CA MET A 14 -1.77 -4.80 -1.11
C MET A 14 -0.66 -5.85 -1.00
N TYR A 15 -0.07 -5.96 0.18
CA TYR A 15 0.96 -6.94 0.51
C TYR A 15 0.28 -8.15 1.16
N PHE A 16 -0.02 -9.17 0.36
CA PHE A 16 -0.78 -10.34 0.81
C PHE A 16 0.04 -11.64 0.89
N LYS A 17 1.28 -11.66 0.37
CA LYS A 17 2.11 -12.88 0.29
C LYS A 17 3.36 -12.88 1.18
N GLU A 18 3.80 -11.71 1.65
CA GLU A 18 5.08 -11.60 2.35
C GLU A 18 4.93 -11.87 3.84
N HIS A 19 4.02 -11.17 4.52
CA HIS A 19 3.82 -11.30 5.96
C HIS A 19 2.34 -11.18 6.34
N ASN A 20 1.88 -12.03 7.25
CA ASN A 20 0.56 -11.89 7.87
C ASN A 20 0.59 -10.84 9.00
N PRO A 21 -0.49 -10.06 9.19
CA PRO A 21 -1.69 -10.00 8.35
C PRO A 21 -1.44 -9.25 7.02
N PRO A 22 -2.26 -9.50 5.98
CA PRO A 22 -2.25 -8.67 4.79
C PRO A 22 -2.41 -7.20 5.15
N HIS A 23 -1.61 -6.34 4.52
CA HIS A 23 -1.56 -4.93 4.87
C HIS A 23 -1.45 -4.07 3.62
N PHE A 24 -1.88 -2.82 3.76
CA PHE A 24 -1.89 -1.84 2.68
C PHE A 24 -0.73 -0.88 2.83
N HIS A 25 -0.15 -0.51 1.69
CA HIS A 25 0.78 0.59 1.61
C HIS A 25 0.26 1.65 0.66
N ALA A 26 0.57 2.91 0.96
CA ALA A 26 0.35 4.03 0.04
C ALA A 26 1.71 4.62 -0.34
N LYS A 27 1.93 4.79 -1.65
CA LYS A 27 3.15 5.39 -2.19
C LYS A 27 2.84 6.68 -2.93
N TYR A 28 3.66 7.71 -2.71
CA TYR A 28 3.63 8.99 -3.43
C TYR A 28 5.06 9.44 -3.73
N GLY A 29 5.46 9.41 -5.00
CA GLY A 29 6.85 9.63 -5.39
C GLY A 29 7.78 8.63 -4.69
N GLU A 30 8.71 9.14 -3.89
CA GLU A 30 9.68 8.34 -3.13
C GLU A 30 9.19 7.98 -1.73
N TYR A 31 8.06 8.55 -1.29
CA TYR A 31 7.49 8.30 0.03
C TYR A 31 6.57 7.09 0.04
N GLU A 32 6.66 6.26 1.09
CA GLU A 32 5.82 5.09 1.30
C GLU A 32 5.39 5.00 2.77
N ILE A 33 4.12 4.67 3.01
CA ILE A 33 3.58 4.46 4.36
C ILE A 33 2.82 3.13 4.46
N LEU A 34 2.89 2.51 5.64
CA LEU A 34 2.03 1.40 6.04
C LEU A 34 0.72 1.94 6.61
N ILE A 35 -0.41 1.56 6.01
CA ILE A 35 -1.74 1.91 6.53
C ILE A 35 -2.09 0.96 7.68
N LYS A 36 -2.26 1.52 8.87
CA LYS A 36 -2.71 0.78 10.06
C LYS A 36 -4.14 1.19 10.43
N LYS A 37 -4.96 0.20 10.80
CA LYS A 37 -6.25 0.45 11.45
C LYS A 37 -5.99 0.86 12.91
N LYS A 38 -6.74 1.84 13.41
CA LYS A 38 -6.75 2.22 14.84
C LYS A 38 -7.55 1.22 15.66
#